data_AF-A0A3B8Z4T9-F1
#
_entry.id   AF-A0A3B8Z4T9-F1
#
_cell.length_a   1.000
_cell.length_b   1.000
_cell.length_c   1.000
_cell.angle_alpha   90.00
_cell.angle_beta   90.00
_cell.angle_gamma   90.00
#
_symmetry.space_group_name_H-M   'P 1'
#
loop_
_entity.id
_entity.type
_entity.pdbx_description
1 polymer ?
#
loop_
_entity_poly.entity_id
_entity_poly.type
_entity_poly.pdbx_seq_one_letter_code
_entity_poly.pdbx_strand_id
1 'polypeptide(L)'
;MRTYFSKLLILLFLSVCSLGIQAQLHKTDQIEVQLLSETTNVVPGEFFWLAIRLDPIEDWHTYWKFGGDSGVATKTSEWQLPGGATVGEIDWPIPEWTPFLGSELVTFTYPREVFLPMQVSVPANFSGETFELSTRIDWQVCAEICIPGDAMFSLSLPVGET
;
A
#
# COMPACT_ATOMS: atom_id res chain seq x y z
N MET A 1 18.50 -42.36 25.39
CA MET A 1 19.16 -41.10 24.98
C MET A 1 19.16 -40.86 23.46
N ARG A 2 19.40 -41.89 22.62
CA ARG A 2 19.38 -41.81 21.14
C ARG A 2 18.00 -41.49 20.49
N THR A 3 16.89 -41.82 21.14
CA THR A 3 15.53 -41.65 20.59
C THR A 3 14.93 -40.27 20.80
N TYR A 4 15.44 -39.49 21.76
CA TYR A 4 15.00 -38.11 22.00
C TYR A 4 15.63 -37.11 21.01
N PHE A 5 16.85 -37.39 20.56
CA PHE A 5 17.54 -36.57 19.56
C PHE A 5 16.84 -36.58 18.19
N SER A 6 16.25 -37.71 17.81
CA SER A 6 15.52 -37.84 16.53
C SER A 6 14.16 -37.12 16.54
N LYS A 7 13.49 -37.02 17.69
CA LYS A 7 12.25 -36.22 17.81
C LYS A 7 12.53 -34.72 17.88
N LEU A 8 13.67 -34.32 18.44
CA LEU A 8 14.08 -32.91 18.49
C LEU A 8 14.44 -32.36 17.09
N LEU A 9 14.99 -33.20 16.21
CA LEU A 9 15.31 -32.80 14.82
C LEU A 9 14.07 -32.60 13.94
N ILE A 10 12.97 -33.31 14.20
CA ILE A 10 11.71 -33.19 13.43
C ILE A 10 10.94 -31.91 13.80
N LEU A 11 11.04 -31.45 15.06
CA LEU A 11 10.44 -30.19 15.51
C LEU A 11 11.20 -28.94 15.03
N LEU A 12 12.50 -29.05 14.74
CA LEU A 12 13.29 -27.92 14.25
C LEU A 12 13.08 -27.64 12.75
N PHE A 13 12.57 -28.62 11.99
CA PHE A 13 12.39 -28.49 10.53
C PHE A 13 11.07 -27.80 10.12
N LEU A 14 10.09 -27.72 11.02
CA LEU A 14 8.81 -27.05 10.73
C LEU A 14 8.82 -25.53 10.98
N SER A 15 9.91 -24.97 11.52
CA SER A 15 9.95 -23.55 11.92
C SER A 15 10.56 -22.62 10.86
N VAL A 16 10.89 -23.13 9.66
CA VAL A 16 11.60 -22.37 8.61
C VAL A 16 10.82 -22.40 7.30
N CYS A 17 9.63 -21.79 7.27
CA CYS A 17 8.99 -21.35 6.02
C CYS A 17 7.78 -20.45 6.30
N SER A 18 8.04 -19.23 6.77
CA SER A 18 7.05 -18.16 6.75
C SER A 18 7.72 -16.83 6.38
N LEU A 19 8.49 -16.80 5.30
CA LEU A 19 8.72 -15.56 4.55
C LEU A 19 7.47 -15.34 3.67
N GLY A 20 6.32 -15.18 4.34
CA GLY A 20 5.12 -14.71 3.67
C GLY A 20 5.33 -13.23 3.38
N ILE A 21 5.04 -12.84 2.14
CA ILE A 21 4.84 -11.44 1.75
C ILE A 21 3.78 -10.88 2.71
N GLN A 22 4.19 -10.27 3.82
CA GLN A 22 3.25 -9.56 4.67
C GLN A 22 2.97 -8.25 3.98
N ALA A 23 1.76 -8.12 3.42
CA ALA A 23 1.20 -6.81 3.13
C ALA A 23 1.35 -5.97 4.42
N GLN A 24 2.11 -4.88 4.32
CA GLN A 24 2.37 -4.02 5.47
C GLN A 24 1.09 -3.25 5.78
N LEU A 25 0.32 -3.79 6.72
CA LEU A 25 -0.86 -3.13 7.29
C LEU A 25 -0.40 -2.13 8.34
N HIS A 26 -0.57 -0.85 8.03
CA HIS A 26 -0.51 0.21 9.01
C HIS A 26 -1.92 0.50 9.52
N LYS A 27 -2.12 0.49 10.83
CA LYS A 27 -3.43 0.68 11.45
C LYS A 27 -3.34 1.76 12.52
N THR A 28 -4.24 2.74 12.43
CA THR A 28 -4.52 3.68 13.52
C THR A 28 -5.91 3.40 14.10
N ASP A 29 -6.34 4.21 15.05
CA ASP A 29 -7.70 4.13 15.58
C ASP A 29 -8.77 4.53 14.55
N GLN A 30 -8.38 5.20 13.45
CA GLN A 30 -9.31 5.79 12.46
C GLN A 30 -9.24 5.14 11.08
N ILE A 31 -8.12 4.52 10.72
CA ILE A 31 -7.91 4.04 9.35
C ILE A 31 -6.91 2.89 9.29
N GLU A 32 -7.15 1.98 8.36
CA GLU A 32 -6.18 1.00 7.87
C GLU A 32 -5.58 1.45 6.53
N VAL A 33 -4.26 1.38 6.42
CA VAL A 33 -3.50 1.74 5.22
C VAL A 33 -2.59 0.59 4.82
N GLN A 34 -2.61 0.22 3.55
CA GLN A 34 -1.75 -0.82 2.98
C GLN A 34 -1.21 -0.42 1.62
N LEU A 35 0.00 -0.89 1.30
CA LEU A 35 0.49 -0.95 -0.08
C LEU A 35 0.34 -2.38 -0.59
N LEU A 36 -0.36 -2.53 -1.71
CA LEU A 36 -0.70 -3.82 -2.31
C LEU A 36 -0.18 -3.90 -3.74
N SER A 37 0.13 -5.11 -4.19
CA SER A 37 0.40 -5.42 -5.59
C SER A 37 -0.77 -6.20 -6.17
N GLU A 38 -1.16 -5.88 -7.40
CA GLU A 38 -2.12 -6.66 -8.18
C GLU A 38 -1.60 -8.07 -8.49
N THR A 39 -0.29 -8.19 -8.71
CA THR A 39 0.38 -9.44 -9.08
C THR A 39 1.20 -10.03 -7.93
N THR A 40 1.40 -11.34 -7.95
CA THR A 40 2.31 -12.06 -7.05
C THR A 40 3.75 -12.16 -7.56
N ASN A 41 4.00 -11.84 -8.84
CA ASN A 41 5.33 -11.84 -9.45
C ASN A 41 5.48 -10.72 -10.48
N VAL A 42 6.71 -10.29 -10.69
CA VAL A 42 7.06 -9.22 -11.63
C VAL A 42 7.72 -9.81 -12.88
N VAL A 43 7.34 -9.31 -14.06
CA VAL A 43 7.89 -9.72 -15.35
C VAL A 43 8.73 -8.58 -15.95
N PRO A 44 10.03 -8.78 -16.23
CA PRO A 44 10.86 -7.75 -16.86
C PRO A 44 10.30 -7.29 -18.20
N GLY A 45 10.23 -5.97 -18.40
CA GLY A 45 9.74 -5.36 -19.63
C GLY A 45 8.23 -5.14 -19.68
N GLU A 46 7.50 -5.59 -18.66
CA GLU A 46 6.07 -5.34 -18.49
C GLU A 46 5.83 -4.26 -17.42
N PHE A 47 4.55 -3.98 -17.16
CA PHE A 47 4.12 -3.19 -16.03
C PHE A 47 3.20 -4.02 -15.14
N PHE A 48 3.08 -3.61 -13.88
CA PHE A 48 2.06 -4.13 -12.97
C PHE A 48 1.45 -2.98 -12.17
N TRP A 49 0.35 -3.25 -11.48
CA TRP A 49 -0.31 -2.26 -10.64
C TRP A 49 0.05 -2.42 -9.17
N LEU A 50 0.41 -1.32 -8.54
CA LEU A 50 0.33 -1.15 -7.10
C LEU A 50 -0.98 -0.46 -6.75
N ALA A 51 -1.46 -0.63 -5.52
CA ALA A 51 -2.53 0.18 -4.96
C ALA A 51 -2.25 0.53 -3.50
N ILE A 52 -2.52 1.79 -3.14
CA ILE A 52 -2.66 2.18 -1.73
C ILE A 52 -4.11 1.91 -1.34
N ARG A 53 -4.32 0.95 -0.45
CA ARG A 53 -5.63 0.72 0.17
C ARG A 53 -5.77 1.69 1.34
N LEU A 54 -6.83 2.48 1.34
CA LEU A 54 -7.23 3.35 2.44
C LEU A 54 -8.61 2.91 2.90
N ASP A 55 -8.72 2.44 4.14
CA ASP A 55 -9.96 1.92 4.70
C ASP A 55 -10.28 2.64 6.03
N PRO A 56 -10.92 3.82 5.97
CA PRO A 56 -11.32 4.53 7.16
C PRO A 56 -12.46 3.79 7.89
N ILE A 57 -12.50 3.90 9.22
CA ILE A 57 -13.63 3.39 10.00
C ILE A 57 -14.90 4.21 9.75
N GLU A 58 -16.03 3.73 10.23
CA GLU A 58 -17.32 4.42 10.18
C GLU A 58 -17.21 5.87 10.69
N ASP A 59 -17.90 6.80 10.03
CA ASP A 59 -17.89 8.26 10.25
C ASP A 59 -16.57 9.00 9.97
N TRP A 60 -15.51 8.29 9.56
CA TRP A 60 -14.26 8.88 9.10
C TRP A 60 -14.12 8.80 7.58
N HIS A 61 -13.32 9.68 7.00
CA HIS A 61 -13.07 9.72 5.56
C HIS A 61 -11.66 10.18 5.21
N THR A 62 -11.20 9.80 4.01
CA THR A 62 -10.00 10.35 3.36
C THR A 62 -10.39 11.24 2.19
N TYR A 63 -9.42 11.87 1.53
CA TYR A 63 -9.71 12.84 0.48
C TYR A 63 -9.32 12.36 -0.91
N TRP A 64 -10.09 12.85 -1.89
CA TRP A 64 -9.69 12.85 -3.28
C TRP A 64 -8.51 13.79 -3.53
N LYS A 65 -7.91 13.72 -4.74
CA LYS A 65 -6.83 14.64 -5.18
C LYS A 65 -7.13 16.12 -4.96
N PHE A 66 -8.41 16.50 -5.00
CA PHE A 66 -8.89 17.85 -4.70
C PHE A 66 -9.79 17.83 -3.46
N GLY A 67 -9.18 17.79 -2.28
CA GLY A 67 -9.87 17.71 -0.99
C GLY A 67 -10.54 19.00 -0.49
N GLY A 68 -10.51 20.09 -1.28
CA GLY A 68 -10.99 21.41 -0.87
C GLY A 68 -10.04 22.10 0.11
N ASP A 69 -10.55 23.06 0.88
CA ASP A 69 -9.74 23.92 1.76
C ASP A 69 -9.10 23.20 2.95
N SER A 70 -9.70 22.08 3.39
CA SER A 70 -9.27 21.36 4.61
C SER A 70 -8.70 19.97 4.33
N GLY A 71 -8.92 19.43 3.12
CA GLY A 71 -8.54 18.07 2.76
C GLY A 71 -7.19 17.97 2.05
N VAL A 72 -6.30 17.14 2.59
CA VAL A 72 -5.01 16.82 1.99
C VAL A 72 -5.08 15.44 1.34
N ALA A 73 -4.81 15.41 0.03
CA ALA A 73 -4.74 14.17 -0.73
C ALA A 73 -3.56 13.30 -0.27
N THR A 74 -3.78 11.99 -0.28
CA THR A 74 -2.72 10.98 -0.09
C THR A 74 -1.59 11.18 -1.10
N LYS A 75 -0.35 11.05 -0.64
CA LYS A 75 0.85 11.22 -1.45
C LYS A 75 1.86 10.12 -1.16
N THR A 76 2.60 9.75 -2.20
CA THR A 76 3.79 8.90 -2.07
C THR A 76 5.03 9.74 -2.24
N SER A 77 6.05 9.47 -1.44
CA SER A 77 7.36 10.10 -1.53
C SER A 77 8.47 9.09 -1.27
N GLU A 78 9.73 9.51 -1.46
CA GLU A 78 10.91 8.72 -1.10
C GLU A 78 10.94 7.31 -1.71
N TRP A 79 10.47 7.19 -2.97
CA TRP A 79 10.48 5.92 -3.69
C TRP A 79 11.89 5.34 -3.78
N GLN A 80 12.05 4.11 -3.31
CA GLN A 80 13.21 3.26 -3.58
C GLN A 80 12.75 2.14 -4.49
N LEU A 81 13.34 2.09 -5.67
CA LEU A 81 12.98 1.17 -6.74
C LEU A 81 14.24 0.54 -7.32
N PRO A 82 14.15 -0.65 -7.95
CA PRO A 82 15.25 -1.20 -8.71
C PRO A 82 15.63 -0.28 -9.87
N GLY A 83 16.91 -0.29 -10.25
CA GLY A 83 17.45 0.65 -11.24
C GLY A 83 16.69 0.61 -12.57
N GLY A 84 16.18 1.77 -12.99
CA GLY A 84 15.42 1.96 -14.23
C GLY A 84 13.91 1.77 -14.10
N ALA A 85 13.41 1.20 -13.00
CA ALA A 85 11.98 1.09 -12.75
C ALA A 85 11.38 2.47 -12.42
N THR A 86 10.10 2.64 -12.74
CA THR A 86 9.36 3.88 -12.48
C THR A 86 7.97 3.57 -11.94
N VAL A 87 7.43 4.52 -11.18
CA VAL A 87 6.05 4.49 -10.68
C VAL A 87 5.33 5.70 -11.27
N GLY A 88 4.14 5.47 -11.81
CA GLY A 88 3.26 6.52 -12.33
C GLY A 88 2.58 7.33 -11.23
N GLU A 89 1.75 8.28 -11.64
CA GLU A 89 0.90 9.01 -10.71
C GLU A 89 -0.22 8.10 -10.16
N ILE A 90 -0.89 8.56 -9.10
CA ILE A 90 -2.09 7.91 -8.57
C ILE A 90 -3.24 8.10 -9.56
N ASP A 91 -3.87 7.00 -9.97
CA ASP A 91 -5.10 6.98 -10.75
C ASP A 91 -6.32 7.07 -9.83
N TRP A 92 -6.76 8.29 -9.54
CA TRP A 92 -7.79 8.55 -8.53
C TRP A 92 -9.18 8.03 -8.93
N PRO A 93 -9.79 7.09 -8.17
CA PRO A 93 -11.18 6.71 -8.35
C PRO A 93 -12.14 7.89 -8.16
N ILE A 94 -13.36 7.77 -8.69
CA ILE A 94 -14.39 8.80 -8.53
C ILE A 94 -14.74 8.93 -7.03
N PRO A 95 -14.69 10.15 -6.46
CA PRO A 95 -14.97 10.36 -5.04
C PRO A 95 -16.47 10.55 -4.76
N GLU A 96 -16.81 10.59 -3.48
CA GLU A 96 -18.10 11.08 -3.00
C GLU A 96 -18.09 12.59 -2.78
N TRP A 97 -19.25 13.20 -2.96
CA TRP A 97 -19.51 14.61 -2.68
C TRP A 97 -19.99 14.74 -1.23
N THR A 98 -19.19 15.35 -0.37
CA THR A 98 -19.46 15.40 1.08
C THR A 98 -19.62 16.84 1.56
N PRO A 99 -20.83 17.23 1.99
CA PRO A 99 -21.07 18.59 2.44
C PRO A 99 -20.37 18.86 3.77
N PHE A 100 -19.79 20.04 3.92
CA PHE A 100 -19.28 20.49 5.21
C PHE A 100 -20.43 21.07 6.03
N LEU A 101 -20.82 20.35 7.09
CA LEU A 101 -21.99 20.68 7.90
C LEU A 101 -21.94 22.13 8.40
N GLY A 102 -23.03 22.87 8.19
CA GLY A 102 -23.14 24.28 8.57
C GLY A 102 -22.53 25.28 7.58
N SER A 103 -22.17 24.85 6.36
CA SER A 103 -21.67 25.71 5.29
C SER A 103 -22.22 25.32 3.91
N GLU A 104 -21.96 26.14 2.88
CA GLU A 104 -22.20 25.79 1.47
C GLU A 104 -20.98 25.12 0.81
N LEU A 105 -19.94 24.81 1.59
CA LEU A 105 -18.72 24.20 1.10
C LEU A 105 -18.89 22.69 0.94
N VAL A 106 -18.16 22.15 -0.03
CA VAL A 106 -18.16 20.72 -0.31
C VAL A 106 -16.74 20.24 -0.55
N THR A 107 -16.45 19.06 -0.01
CA THR A 107 -15.22 18.33 -0.25
C THR A 107 -15.50 17.05 -1.02
N PHE A 108 -14.45 16.52 -1.66
CA PHE A 108 -14.49 15.24 -2.34
C PHE A 108 -13.73 14.22 -1.51
N THR A 109 -14.44 13.17 -1.07
CA THR A 109 -13.93 12.26 -0.05
C THR A 109 -14.12 10.80 -0.40
N TYR A 110 -13.41 9.94 0.33
CA TYR A 110 -13.62 8.51 0.38
C TYR A 110 -14.00 8.12 1.83
N PRO A 111 -15.30 7.98 2.13
CA PRO A 111 -15.80 7.60 3.46
C PRO A 111 -15.78 6.08 3.70
N ARG A 112 -15.30 5.32 2.73
CA ARG A 112 -15.21 3.85 2.72
C ARG A 112 -13.89 3.45 2.08
N GLU A 113 -13.59 2.16 2.12
CA GLU A 113 -12.45 1.56 1.44
C GLU A 113 -12.30 2.08 0.00
N VAL A 114 -11.10 2.54 -0.31
CA VAL A 114 -10.67 2.93 -1.65
C VAL A 114 -9.29 2.38 -1.94
N PHE A 115 -9.07 2.00 -3.19
CA PHE A 115 -7.76 1.63 -3.71
C PHE A 115 -7.28 2.74 -4.64
N LEU A 116 -6.11 3.30 -4.36
CA LEU A 116 -5.45 4.32 -5.15
C LEU A 116 -4.36 3.66 -6.01
N PRO A 117 -4.65 3.30 -7.28
CA PRO A 117 -3.74 2.52 -8.10
C PRO A 117 -2.62 3.38 -8.66
N MET A 118 -1.44 2.79 -8.84
CA MET A 118 -0.29 3.39 -9.50
C MET A 118 0.37 2.32 -10.38
N GLN A 119 0.65 2.67 -11.63
CA GLN A 119 1.34 1.76 -12.54
C GLN A 119 2.84 1.74 -12.25
N VAL A 120 3.44 0.55 -12.17
CA VAL A 120 4.89 0.37 -12.02
C VAL A 120 5.45 -0.23 -13.29
N SER A 121 6.42 0.44 -13.91
CA SER A 121 7.12 -0.06 -15.10
C SER A 121 8.39 -0.80 -14.70
N VAL A 122 8.57 -2.01 -15.24
CA VAL A 122 9.71 -2.88 -14.97
C VAL A 122 10.68 -2.81 -16.14
N PRO A 123 11.97 -2.52 -15.92
CA PRO A 123 12.95 -2.50 -17.00
C PRO A 123 13.07 -3.87 -17.68
N ALA A 124 13.11 -3.89 -19.01
CA ALA A 124 13.28 -5.13 -19.77
C ALA A 124 14.62 -5.85 -19.48
N ASN A 125 15.63 -5.10 -19.04
CA ASN A 125 16.93 -5.61 -18.64
C ASN A 125 17.03 -5.91 -17.13
N PHE A 126 15.92 -5.88 -16.39
CA PHE A 126 15.93 -6.25 -14.98
C PHE A 126 16.24 -7.74 -14.84
N SER A 127 17.24 -8.07 -14.01
CA SER A 127 17.78 -9.43 -13.87
C SER A 127 17.90 -9.89 -12.41
N GLY A 128 17.26 -9.19 -11.48
CA GLY A 128 17.19 -9.62 -10.09
C GLY A 128 16.25 -10.81 -9.90
N GLU A 129 16.45 -11.59 -8.84
CA GLU A 129 15.50 -12.66 -8.46
C GLU A 129 14.25 -12.10 -7.78
N THR A 130 14.37 -10.91 -7.18
CA THR A 130 13.31 -10.23 -6.44
C THR A 130 13.26 -8.76 -6.83
N PHE A 131 12.05 -8.26 -7.07
CA PHE A 131 11.74 -6.85 -7.28
C PHE A 131 11.36 -6.22 -5.92
N GLU A 132 12.31 -5.50 -5.34
CA GLU A 132 12.14 -4.81 -4.05
C GLU A 132 11.75 -3.35 -4.29
N LEU A 133 10.69 -2.89 -3.64
CA LEU A 133 10.27 -1.50 -3.68
C LEU A 133 9.89 -0.99 -2.30
N SER A 134 10.06 0.31 -2.06
CA SER A 134 9.50 0.98 -0.90
C SER A 134 9.16 2.45 -1.18
N THR A 135 8.26 2.99 -0.38
CA THR A 135 7.84 4.39 -0.44
C THR A 135 7.32 4.84 0.92
N ARG A 136 7.46 6.13 1.19
CA ARG A 136 6.72 6.79 2.26
C ARG A 136 5.33 7.15 1.73
N ILE A 137 4.29 6.75 2.45
CA ILE A 137 2.91 7.17 2.15
C ILE A 137 2.48 8.13 3.26
N ASP A 138 2.07 9.33 2.87
CA ASP A 138 1.47 10.34 3.73
C ASP A 138 -0.03 10.43 3.40
N TRP A 139 -0.89 10.41 4.43
CA TRP A 139 -2.35 10.50 4.29
C TRP A 139 -2.96 11.44 5.33
N GLN A 140 -4.24 11.76 5.14
CA GLN A 140 -5.04 12.46 6.13
C GLN A 140 -6.39 11.75 6.25
N VAL A 141 -6.84 11.56 7.49
CA VAL A 141 -8.15 10.98 7.80
C VAL A 141 -8.91 11.94 8.71
N CYS A 142 -10.19 12.20 8.39
CA CYS A 142 -10.99 13.20 9.10
C CYS A 142 -12.37 12.69 9.50
N ALA A 143 -12.84 13.21 10.63
CA ALA A 143 -14.26 13.27 11.01
C ALA A 143 -14.56 14.74 11.32
N GLU A 144 -14.81 15.10 12.58
CA GLU A 144 -14.87 16.51 13.01
C GLU A 144 -13.49 17.19 13.02
N ILE A 145 -12.44 16.40 13.23
CA ILE A 145 -11.05 16.82 13.20
C ILE A 145 -10.29 16.02 12.15
N CYS A 146 -9.18 16.59 11.68
CA CYS A 146 -8.29 15.94 10.73
C CYS A 146 -6.99 15.50 11.38
N ILE A 147 -6.64 14.23 11.16
CA ILE A 147 -5.44 13.61 11.70
C ILE A 147 -4.50 13.26 10.52
N PRO A 148 -3.30 13.87 10.44
CA PRO A 148 -2.30 13.45 9.48
C PRO A 148 -1.66 12.13 9.93
N GLY A 149 -1.32 11.28 8.98
CA GLY A 149 -0.59 10.04 9.22
C GLY A 149 0.46 9.81 8.13
N ASP A 150 1.50 9.08 8.49
CA ASP A 150 2.54 8.66 7.56
C ASP A 150 3.20 7.36 8.01
N ALA A 151 3.70 6.59 7.04
CA ALA A 151 4.52 5.42 7.30
C ALA A 151 5.35 5.04 6.08
N MET A 152 6.40 4.26 6.32
CA MET A 152 7.15 3.56 5.26
C MET A 152 6.44 2.25 4.91
N PHE A 153 6.25 2.03 3.62
CA PHE A 153 5.72 0.79 3.06
C PHE A 153 6.74 0.18 2.10
N SER A 154 6.83 -1.15 2.08
CA SER A 154 7.72 -1.91 1.21
C SER A 154 7.07 -3.19 0.74
N LEU A 155 7.37 -3.58 -0.50
CA LEU A 155 6.99 -4.86 -1.08
C LEU A 155 8.19 -5.54 -1.71
N SER A 156 8.20 -6.86 -1.62
CA SER A 156 9.19 -7.76 -2.17
C SER A 156 8.43 -8.77 -3.02
N LEU A 157 8.60 -8.70 -4.34
CA LEU A 157 7.91 -9.56 -5.30
C LEU A 157 8.92 -10.43 -6.06
N PRO A 158 8.76 -11.75 -6.15
CA PRO A 158 9.63 -12.58 -6.96
C PRO A 158 9.56 -12.19 -8.45
N VAL A 159 10.66 -12.35 -9.15
CA VAL A 159 10.72 -12.19 -10.62
C VAL A 159 10.46 -13.53 -11.26
N GLY A 160 9.55 -13.56 -12.24
CA GLY A 160 9.14 -14.78 -12.90
C GLY A 160 8.66 -14.55 -14.32
N GLU A 161 8.32 -15.65 -14.97
CA GLU A 161 7.61 -15.66 -16.26
C GLU A 161 6.10 -15.50 -16.03
N THR A 162 5.36 -15.22 -17.11
CA THR A 162 3.90 -15.05 -17.11
C THR A 162 3.13 -16.33 -16.83
#